data_AF-A0A5C6W2C0-F1
#
_entry.id   AF-A0A5C6W2C0-F1
#
_cell.length_a   1.000
_cell.length_b   1.000
_cell.length_c   1.000
_cell.angle_alpha   90.00
_cell.angle_beta   90.00
_cell.angle_gamma   90.00
#
_symmetry.space_group_name_H-M   'P 1'
#
loop_
_entity.id
_entity.type
_entity.pdbx_description
1 polymer ?
#
loop_
_entity_poly.entity_id
_entity_poly.type
_entity_poly.pdbx_seq_one_letter_code
_entity_poly.pdbx_strand_id
1 'polypeptide(L)'
;MKEQKIRILKLVEEGKLSATEALSLIESLESEKQEKEAKLTALSTEVINQGDQQKNEHQETNDFKQSLGTKLMDWVDTAVKKVKEIDLDINFGKSIDLQHIFQFPGAAFHDIDINVPNGSVSIQPWGDQDIRVECDAKVYRVENNEQARETFLSSIDCTVEGNRFIFFTEKKTLKLNLTVKVPEQLYENIKVKLFNGPIRGENLHVESLKAKTANGVVSFSSITAKKAEYETANGQIKLANSKYEKFAAETISGIIEFDGVVERADIQSFNGNLMIKVKDHACETLYAKTTTGNIEILLPEESRLVGDLKSNLGAVSTLLKDVEISYEKSDTIQKELRFRTSKEPTLTLFADSKTGSIVVK
;
A
#
# COMPACT_ATOMS: atom_id res chain seq x y z
N MET A 1 -15.34 -26.97 14.22
CA MET A 1 -14.74 -25.65 13.91
C MET A 1 -14.00 -25.03 15.08
N LYS A 2 -14.66 -24.71 16.21
CA LYS A 2 -13.95 -24.14 17.38
C LYS A 2 -12.79 -25.03 17.84
N GLU A 3 -13.00 -26.34 17.97
CA GLU A 3 -11.95 -27.28 18.41
C GLU A 3 -10.75 -27.38 17.45
N GLN A 4 -10.97 -27.34 16.13
CA GLN A 4 -9.88 -27.42 15.14
C GLN A 4 -9.06 -26.13 15.10
N LYS A 5 -9.72 -24.96 15.17
CA LYS A 5 -9.04 -23.67 15.33
C LYS A 5 -8.27 -23.62 16.65
N ILE A 6 -8.87 -24.07 17.76
CA ILE A 6 -8.21 -24.18 19.07
C ILE A 6 -6.96 -25.06 18.97
N ARG A 7 -7.03 -26.19 18.26
CA ARG A 7 -5.90 -27.11 18.12
C ARG A 7 -4.77 -26.53 17.28
N ILE A 8 -5.08 -25.86 16.17
CA ILE A 8 -4.07 -25.18 15.33
C ILE A 8 -3.38 -24.07 16.12
N LEU A 9 -4.14 -23.27 16.87
CA LEU A 9 -3.59 -22.18 17.67
C LEU A 9 -2.77 -22.68 18.87
N LYS A 10 -3.16 -23.79 19.51
CA LYS A 10 -2.33 -24.46 20.54
C LYS A 10 -0.99 -24.96 19.98
N LEU A 11 -0.96 -25.43 18.73
CA LEU A 11 0.30 -25.83 18.08
C LEU A 11 1.24 -24.65 17.82
N VAL A 12 0.69 -23.44 17.65
CA VAL A 12 1.48 -22.19 17.61
C VAL A 12 2.01 -21.82 18.98
N GLU A 13 1.18 -21.93 20.02
CA GLU A 13 1.57 -21.66 21.41
C GLU A 13 2.67 -22.62 21.89
N GLU A 14 2.61 -23.89 21.48
CA GLU A 14 3.65 -24.91 21.73
C GLU A 14 4.91 -24.74 20.85
N GLY A 15 4.95 -23.77 19.94
CA GLY A 15 6.08 -23.51 19.03
C GLY A 15 6.29 -24.56 17.93
N LYS A 16 5.34 -25.48 17.74
CA LYS A 16 5.39 -26.55 16.71
C LYS A 16 4.92 -26.08 15.34
N LEU A 17 4.32 -24.91 15.26
CA LEU A 17 3.76 -24.32 14.06
C LEU A 17 4.03 -22.83 14.06
N SER A 18 4.47 -22.26 12.93
CA SER A 18 4.62 -20.82 12.84
C SER A 18 3.25 -20.12 12.78
N ALA A 19 3.19 -18.88 13.25
CA ALA A 19 1.97 -18.08 13.24
C ALA A 19 1.39 -17.89 11.81
N THR A 20 2.26 -17.86 10.79
CA THR A 20 1.89 -17.73 9.38
C THR A 20 1.29 -19.02 8.81
N GLU A 21 1.84 -20.18 9.16
CA GLU A 21 1.30 -21.49 8.76
C GLU A 21 -0.05 -21.77 9.41
N ALA A 22 -0.20 -21.39 10.69
CA ALA A 22 -1.46 -21.51 11.41
C ALA A 22 -2.57 -20.67 10.79
N LEU A 23 -2.24 -19.47 10.32
CA LEU A 23 -3.16 -18.61 9.60
C LEU A 23 -3.65 -19.23 8.30
N SER A 24 -2.73 -19.74 7.48
CA SER A 24 -3.06 -20.42 6.23
C SER A 24 -3.97 -21.63 6.45
N LEU A 25 -3.72 -22.42 7.51
CA LEU A 25 -4.56 -23.54 7.90
C LEU A 25 -5.95 -23.10 8.36
N ILE A 26 -6.05 -22.00 9.11
CA ILE A 26 -7.33 -21.45 9.58
C ILE A 26 -8.15 -20.89 8.41
N GLU A 27 -7.52 -20.17 7.48
CA GLU A 27 -8.18 -19.65 6.28
C GLU A 27 -8.64 -20.79 5.37
N SER A 28 -7.83 -21.83 5.19
CA SER A 28 -8.20 -23.03 4.43
C SER A 28 -9.39 -23.77 5.06
N LEU A 29 -9.46 -23.84 6.40
CA LEU A 29 -10.61 -24.42 7.11
C LEU A 29 -11.88 -23.56 6.99
N GLU A 30 -11.76 -22.24 6.85
CA GLU A 30 -12.89 -21.34 6.64
C GLU A 30 -13.43 -21.41 5.22
N SER A 31 -12.55 -21.47 4.20
CA SER A 31 -12.94 -21.61 2.80
C SER A 31 -13.60 -22.98 2.52
N GLU A 32 -13.06 -24.08 3.07
CA GLU A 32 -13.71 -25.40 2.98
C GLU A 32 -15.11 -25.42 3.59
N LYS A 33 -15.34 -24.61 4.64
CA LYS A 33 -16.65 -24.49 5.28
C LYS A 33 -17.60 -23.67 4.42
N GLN A 34 -17.15 -22.56 3.81
CA GLN A 34 -17.96 -21.78 2.87
C GLN A 34 -18.37 -22.63 1.67
N GLU A 35 -17.49 -23.48 1.15
CA GLU A 35 -17.83 -24.43 0.08
C GLU A 35 -18.81 -25.53 0.53
N LYS A 36 -18.69 -26.04 1.76
CA LYS A 36 -19.64 -27.01 2.34
C LYS A 36 -21.00 -26.40 2.66
N GLU A 37 -21.03 -25.18 3.18
CA GLU A 37 -22.27 -24.43 3.45
C GLU A 37 -22.96 -24.03 2.14
N ALA A 38 -22.20 -23.58 1.12
CA ALA A 38 -22.73 -23.33 -0.22
C ALA A 38 -23.33 -24.59 -0.86
N LYS A 39 -22.68 -25.76 -0.71
CA LYS A 39 -23.21 -27.06 -1.15
C LYS A 39 -24.45 -27.49 -0.36
N LEU A 40 -24.51 -27.25 0.95
CA LEU A 40 -25.68 -27.55 1.79
C LEU A 40 -26.88 -26.66 1.47
N THR A 41 -26.66 -25.37 1.18
CA THR A 41 -27.73 -24.46 0.71
C THR A 41 -28.20 -24.82 -0.69
N ALA A 42 -27.31 -25.21 -1.61
CA ALA A 42 -27.68 -25.61 -2.97
C ALA A 42 -28.57 -26.87 -3.02
N LEU A 43 -28.40 -27.81 -2.10
CA LEU A 43 -29.27 -29.00 -2.00
C LEU A 43 -30.66 -28.71 -1.40
N SER A 44 -30.89 -27.54 -0.78
CA SER A 44 -32.17 -27.18 -0.15
C SER A 44 -33.01 -26.19 -0.98
N THR A 45 -32.49 -25.66 -2.08
CA THR A 45 -33.15 -24.65 -2.94
C THR A 45 -33.77 -25.20 -4.24
N GLU A 46 -33.77 -26.52 -4.47
CA GLU A 46 -34.52 -27.13 -5.58
C GLU A 46 -36.02 -27.32 -5.27
N VAL A 47 -36.63 -26.46 -4.46
CA VAL A 47 -38.09 -26.25 -4.50
C VAL A 47 -38.35 -24.81 -4.08
N ILE A 48 -39.22 -24.12 -4.84
CA ILE A 48 -39.71 -22.74 -4.66
C ILE A 48 -38.92 -21.71 -5.47
N ASN A 49 -39.34 -21.63 -6.73
CA ASN A 49 -39.11 -20.51 -7.63
C ASN A 49 -40.29 -19.51 -7.50
N GLN A 50 -40.02 -18.24 -7.82
CA GLN A 50 -40.91 -17.06 -7.96
C GLN A 50 -41.03 -16.11 -6.77
N GLY A 51 -40.64 -14.84 -7.00
CA GLY A 51 -41.18 -13.70 -6.25
C GLY A 51 -40.21 -12.55 -5.98
N ASP A 52 -40.26 -11.54 -6.85
CA ASP A 52 -40.09 -10.11 -6.60
C ASP A 52 -38.74 -9.42 -6.35
N GLN A 53 -38.55 -8.43 -7.22
CA GLN A 53 -37.70 -7.25 -7.06
C GLN A 53 -38.18 -6.38 -5.89
N GLN A 54 -37.27 -5.90 -5.07
CA GLN A 54 -37.35 -4.55 -4.50
C GLN A 54 -35.97 -4.02 -4.12
N LYS A 55 -35.64 -2.86 -4.68
CA LYS A 55 -34.51 -2.00 -4.32
C LYS A 55 -34.63 -1.57 -2.85
N ASN A 56 -33.49 -1.49 -2.16
CA ASN A 56 -33.22 -0.34 -1.29
C ASN A 56 -31.74 -0.02 -1.31
N GLU A 57 -31.46 1.25 -1.61
CA GLU A 57 -30.18 1.94 -1.51
C GLU A 57 -29.73 1.96 -0.05
N HIS A 58 -28.42 1.73 0.17
CA HIS A 58 -27.54 2.28 1.23
C HIS A 58 -26.28 1.40 1.28
N GLN A 59 -25.27 1.68 0.44
CA GLN A 59 -23.95 1.05 0.53
C GLN A 59 -22.90 1.85 -0.27
N GLU A 60 -22.41 2.97 0.27
CA GLU A 60 -21.25 3.68 -0.30
C GLU A 60 -19.95 3.53 0.52
N THR A 61 -19.94 2.75 1.60
CA THR A 61 -18.75 2.61 2.46
C THR A 61 -18.04 1.26 2.38
N ASN A 62 -18.57 0.29 1.62
CA ASN A 62 -17.99 -1.06 1.52
C ASN A 62 -17.23 -1.34 0.20
N ASP A 63 -17.52 -0.63 -0.89
CA ASP A 63 -16.89 -0.90 -2.19
C ASP A 63 -15.41 -0.49 -2.26
N PHE A 64 -14.99 0.49 -1.45
CA PHE A 64 -13.57 0.89 -1.39
C PHE A 64 -12.68 -0.22 -0.80
N LYS A 65 -13.19 -1.00 0.16
CA LYS A 65 -12.39 -1.97 0.94
C LYS A 65 -12.15 -3.30 0.22
N GLN A 66 -13.13 -3.82 -0.53
CA GLN A 66 -12.98 -5.09 -1.24
C GLN A 66 -12.33 -4.95 -2.61
N SER A 67 -12.42 -3.76 -3.23
CA SER A 67 -11.87 -3.52 -4.57
C SER A 67 -10.35 -3.34 -4.59
N LEU A 68 -9.70 -2.84 -3.53
CA LEU A 68 -8.28 -2.46 -3.59
C LEU A 68 -7.35 -3.64 -3.34
N GLY A 69 -7.63 -4.46 -2.31
CA GLY A 69 -6.85 -5.68 -2.03
C GLY A 69 -6.94 -6.74 -3.15
N THR A 70 -8.08 -6.86 -3.83
CA THR A 70 -8.24 -7.73 -5.02
C THR A 70 -7.42 -7.21 -6.21
N LYS A 71 -7.46 -5.90 -6.48
CA LYS A 71 -6.64 -5.26 -7.52
C LYS A 71 -5.15 -5.37 -7.25
N LEU A 72 -4.72 -5.34 -5.99
CA LEU A 72 -3.34 -5.59 -5.61
C LEU A 72 -2.92 -7.04 -5.87
N MET A 73 -3.73 -8.02 -5.44
CA MET A 73 -3.41 -9.43 -5.68
C MET A 73 -3.33 -9.75 -7.17
N ASP A 74 -4.27 -9.25 -7.99
CA ASP A 74 -4.22 -9.43 -9.45
C ASP A 74 -2.96 -8.83 -10.07
N TRP A 75 -2.55 -7.65 -9.59
CA TRP A 75 -1.35 -6.99 -10.06
C TRP A 75 -0.06 -7.68 -9.57
N VAL A 76 -0.04 -8.18 -8.33
CA VAL A 76 1.09 -8.94 -7.80
C VAL A 76 1.20 -10.31 -8.44
N ASP A 77 0.10 -11.01 -8.72
CA ASP A 77 0.12 -12.25 -9.50
C ASP A 77 0.69 -12.00 -10.88
N THR A 78 0.30 -10.89 -11.51
CA THR A 78 0.92 -10.43 -12.76
C THR A 78 2.40 -10.16 -12.57
N ALA A 79 2.81 -9.60 -11.43
CA ALA A 79 4.21 -9.34 -11.13
C ALA A 79 5.04 -10.59 -10.83
N VAL A 80 4.56 -11.51 -10.01
CA VAL A 80 5.23 -12.79 -9.74
C VAL A 80 5.36 -13.61 -11.02
N LYS A 81 4.32 -13.63 -11.88
CA LYS A 81 4.41 -14.25 -13.21
C LYS A 81 5.51 -13.58 -14.05
N LYS A 82 5.55 -12.24 -14.10
CA LYS A 82 6.57 -11.48 -14.83
C LYS A 82 7.99 -11.60 -14.25
N VAL A 83 8.15 -11.80 -12.92
CA VAL A 83 9.45 -12.04 -12.27
C VAL A 83 9.93 -13.46 -12.57
N LYS A 84 9.06 -14.47 -12.55
CA LYS A 84 9.43 -15.84 -12.93
C LYS A 84 9.91 -15.93 -14.39
N GLU A 85 9.36 -15.12 -15.29
CA GLU A 85 9.89 -14.98 -16.66
C GLU A 85 11.29 -14.34 -16.71
N ILE A 86 11.64 -13.48 -15.74
CA ILE A 86 12.96 -12.81 -15.64
C ILE A 86 14.00 -13.76 -15.03
N ASP A 87 13.62 -14.56 -14.04
CA ASP A 87 14.51 -15.51 -13.34
C ASP A 87 15.02 -16.63 -14.27
N LEU A 88 14.25 -16.94 -15.31
CA LEU A 88 14.63 -17.90 -16.35
C LEU A 88 15.62 -17.33 -17.39
N ASP A 89 15.94 -16.04 -17.33
CA ASP A 89 16.70 -15.33 -18.37
C ASP A 89 17.88 -14.49 -17.80
N ILE A 90 18.31 -14.76 -16.56
CA ILE A 90 19.43 -14.08 -15.84
C ILE A 90 20.81 -14.49 -16.38
N ASN A 91 20.96 -14.43 -17.70
CA ASN A 91 22.24 -14.26 -18.39
C ASN A 91 22.24 -12.85 -19.03
N PHE A 92 22.15 -11.79 -18.21
CA PHE A 92 22.00 -10.40 -18.68
C PHE A 92 23.22 -9.78 -19.39
N GLY A 93 24.22 -10.59 -19.80
CA GLY A 93 25.26 -10.21 -20.76
C GLY A 93 26.05 -8.95 -20.39
N LYS A 94 26.64 -8.30 -21.42
CA LYS A 94 27.31 -7.00 -21.26
C LYS A 94 26.27 -5.88 -21.11
N SER A 95 26.60 -4.88 -20.29
CA SER A 95 25.82 -3.65 -20.13
C SER A 95 26.64 -2.42 -20.51
N ILE A 96 25.98 -1.42 -21.10
CA ILE A 96 26.57 -0.11 -21.37
C ILE A 96 25.79 0.93 -20.58
N ASP A 97 26.53 1.78 -19.85
CA ASP A 97 25.98 2.89 -19.10
C ASP A 97 25.83 4.11 -20.02
N LEU A 98 24.66 4.76 -19.96
CA LEU A 98 24.31 5.94 -20.73
C LEU A 98 23.71 6.99 -19.81
N GLN A 99 24.08 8.24 -20.02
CA GLN A 99 23.47 9.38 -19.33
C GLN A 99 22.76 10.24 -20.37
N HIS A 100 21.51 10.58 -20.09
CA HIS A 100 20.72 11.45 -20.93
C HIS A 100 19.86 12.39 -20.08
N ILE A 101 19.73 13.63 -20.52
CA ILE A 101 18.91 14.64 -19.86
C ILE A 101 17.83 15.06 -20.83
N PHE A 102 16.58 14.85 -20.45
CA PHE A 102 15.43 15.46 -21.13
C PHE A 102 15.12 16.77 -20.43
N GLN A 103 15.02 17.85 -21.19
CA GLN A 103 14.63 19.17 -20.67
C GLN A 103 13.53 19.73 -21.56
N PHE A 104 12.43 20.14 -20.93
CA PHE A 104 11.31 20.79 -21.63
C PHE A 104 11.11 22.19 -21.04
N PRO A 105 11.40 23.25 -21.82
CA PRO A 105 11.32 24.61 -21.32
C PRO A 105 9.88 25.11 -21.23
N GLY A 106 9.53 25.72 -20.10
CA GLY A 106 8.25 26.43 -19.91
C GLY A 106 6.98 25.61 -20.19
N ALA A 107 7.04 24.29 -20.01
CA ALA A 107 5.90 23.42 -20.26
C ALA A 107 4.90 23.49 -19.10
N ALA A 108 3.69 24.01 -19.37
CA ALA A 108 2.61 24.05 -18.37
C ALA A 108 1.87 22.71 -18.34
N PHE A 109 2.08 21.92 -17.29
CA PHE A 109 1.39 20.66 -17.05
C PHE A 109 1.07 20.52 -15.56
N HIS A 110 -0.05 19.88 -15.26
CA HIS A 110 -0.47 19.57 -13.90
C HIS A 110 -0.51 18.07 -13.63
N ASP A 111 -0.38 17.24 -14.68
CA ASP A 111 -0.33 15.78 -14.57
C ASP A 111 1.06 15.23 -14.89
N ILE A 112 1.51 14.28 -14.07
CA ILE A 112 2.77 13.54 -14.24
C ILE A 112 2.44 12.05 -14.29
N ASP A 113 2.81 11.36 -15.38
CA ASP A 113 2.74 9.90 -15.46
C ASP A 113 4.10 9.31 -15.80
N ILE A 114 4.63 8.52 -14.88
CA ILE A 114 5.93 7.85 -15.01
C ILE A 114 5.71 6.35 -14.88
N ASN A 115 6.08 5.59 -15.91
CA ASN A 115 6.06 4.14 -15.90
C ASN A 115 7.39 3.56 -16.34
N VAL A 116 8.08 2.88 -15.42
CA VAL A 116 9.42 2.32 -15.62
C VAL A 116 9.49 0.90 -15.06
N PRO A 117 9.83 -0.13 -15.84
CA PRO A 117 9.93 -1.48 -15.34
C PRO A 117 11.02 -1.61 -14.27
N ASN A 118 12.25 -1.22 -14.57
CA ASN A 118 13.37 -1.42 -13.65
C ASN A 118 14.16 -0.13 -13.43
N GLY A 119 14.47 0.17 -12.18
CA GLY A 119 15.35 1.28 -11.83
C GLY A 119 14.87 2.06 -10.62
N SER A 120 15.03 3.38 -10.61
CA SER A 120 14.58 4.22 -9.52
C SER A 120 13.97 5.50 -10.04
N VAL A 121 13.00 6.04 -9.32
CA VAL A 121 12.40 7.34 -9.65
C VAL A 121 12.47 8.22 -8.42
N SER A 122 13.07 9.39 -8.57
CA SER A 122 13.10 10.43 -7.55
C SER A 122 12.49 11.69 -8.12
N ILE A 123 11.41 12.18 -7.51
CA ILE A 123 10.73 13.42 -7.91
C ILE A 123 11.02 14.48 -6.87
N GLN A 124 11.56 15.60 -7.30
CA GLN A 124 11.82 16.73 -6.41
C GLN A 124 11.52 18.04 -7.12
N PRO A 125 10.94 19.02 -6.41
CA PRO A 125 10.81 20.36 -6.94
C PRO A 125 12.18 21.02 -7.12
N TRP A 126 12.26 22.00 -8.01
CA TRP A 126 13.41 22.89 -8.16
C TRP A 126 12.94 24.32 -8.49
N GLY A 127 13.84 25.29 -8.31
CA GLY A 127 13.52 26.72 -8.49
C GLY A 127 13.36 27.20 -9.94
N ASP A 128 13.26 26.29 -10.91
CA ASP A 128 13.09 26.60 -12.33
C ASP A 128 11.67 26.24 -12.79
N GLN A 129 11.18 26.91 -13.84
CA GLN A 129 9.87 26.64 -14.48
C GLN A 129 9.95 25.52 -15.53
N ASP A 130 11.16 25.09 -15.85
CA ASP A 130 11.40 23.96 -16.74
C ASP A 130 11.18 22.63 -16.02
N ILE A 131 10.86 21.57 -16.77
CA ILE A 131 11.00 20.20 -16.27
C ILE A 131 12.30 19.61 -16.80
N ARG A 132 13.07 18.99 -15.90
CA ARG A 132 14.33 18.33 -16.22
C ARG A 132 14.34 16.92 -15.68
N VAL A 133 14.50 15.94 -16.58
CA VAL A 133 14.64 14.53 -16.23
C VAL A 133 16.06 14.10 -16.50
N GLU A 134 16.81 13.88 -15.42
CA GLU A 134 18.14 13.29 -15.48
C GLU A 134 17.99 11.77 -15.45
N CYS A 135 18.43 11.10 -16.51
CA CYS A 135 18.30 9.66 -16.69
C CYS A 135 19.69 9.02 -16.74
N ASP A 136 20.00 8.23 -15.73
CA ASP A 136 21.13 7.29 -15.74
C ASP A 136 20.64 5.90 -16.12
N ALA A 137 20.90 5.51 -17.36
CA ALA A 137 20.42 4.29 -17.96
C ALA A 137 21.52 3.23 -18.05
N LYS A 138 21.20 2.00 -17.66
CA LYS A 138 22.01 0.82 -18.01
C LYS A 138 21.27 0.00 -19.04
N VAL A 139 21.86 -0.11 -20.23
CA VAL A 139 21.31 -0.88 -21.35
C VAL A 139 21.99 -2.23 -21.38
N TYR A 140 21.21 -3.29 -21.18
CA TYR A 140 21.68 -4.68 -21.27
C TYR A 140 21.49 -5.24 -22.68
N ARG A 141 22.25 -6.29 -23.02
CA ARG A 141 22.15 -7.02 -24.30
C ARG A 141 22.50 -6.16 -25.53
N VAL A 142 23.50 -5.32 -25.40
CA VAL A 142 24.02 -4.45 -26.46
C VAL A 142 25.51 -4.68 -26.68
N GLU A 143 25.95 -4.55 -27.93
CA GLU A 143 27.33 -4.86 -28.33
C GLU A 143 28.24 -3.63 -28.34
N ASN A 144 27.69 -2.45 -28.65
CA ASN A 144 28.42 -1.18 -28.76
C ASN A 144 27.58 0.02 -28.26
N ASN A 145 28.24 1.18 -28.14
CA ASN A 145 27.65 2.37 -27.54
C ASN A 145 26.57 2.98 -28.44
N GLU A 146 26.76 2.92 -29.76
CA GLU A 146 25.80 3.40 -30.75
C GLU A 146 24.46 2.66 -30.66
N GLN A 147 24.49 1.33 -30.63
CA GLN A 147 23.30 0.50 -30.50
C GLN A 147 22.62 0.71 -29.14
N ALA A 148 23.39 0.89 -28.07
CA ALA A 148 22.86 1.20 -26.75
C ALA A 148 22.06 2.51 -26.77
N ARG A 149 22.60 3.54 -27.43
CA ARG A 149 21.97 4.86 -27.52
C ARG A 149 20.73 4.87 -28.40
N GLU A 150 20.76 4.16 -29.52
CA GLU A 150 19.58 3.99 -30.40
C GLU A 150 18.47 3.22 -29.67
N THR A 151 18.81 2.14 -28.97
CA THR A 151 17.86 1.36 -28.17
C THR A 151 17.24 2.22 -27.08
N PHE A 152 18.05 3.02 -26.38
CA PHE A 152 17.58 3.91 -25.33
C PHE A 152 16.60 4.97 -25.87
N LEU A 153 16.97 5.68 -26.94
CA LEU A 153 16.13 6.75 -27.51
C LEU A 153 14.84 6.24 -28.16
N SER A 154 14.86 5.05 -28.76
CA SER A 154 13.68 4.46 -29.42
C SER A 154 12.71 3.77 -28.46
N SER A 155 13.07 3.61 -27.19
CA SER A 155 12.27 2.83 -26.22
C SER A 155 11.76 3.62 -25.03
N ILE A 156 12.06 4.92 -24.99
CA ILE A 156 11.61 5.83 -23.95
C ILE A 156 10.74 6.89 -24.61
N ASP A 157 9.46 6.87 -24.27
CA ASP A 157 8.53 7.93 -24.61
C ASP A 157 8.60 8.98 -23.49
N CYS A 158 9.31 10.06 -23.77
CA CYS A 158 9.43 11.22 -22.88
C CYS A 158 8.87 12.44 -23.60
N THR A 159 7.63 12.80 -23.29
CA THR A 159 6.91 13.89 -23.97
C THR A 159 6.08 14.71 -22.99
N VAL A 160 5.83 15.97 -23.34
CA VAL A 160 4.78 16.77 -22.72
C VAL A 160 3.68 16.97 -23.75
N GLU A 161 2.50 16.45 -23.48
CA GLU A 161 1.33 16.56 -24.34
C GLU A 161 0.20 17.29 -23.60
N GLY A 162 -0.08 18.52 -24.01
CA GLY A 162 -1.11 19.35 -23.37
C GLY A 162 -0.80 19.57 -21.89
N ASN A 163 -1.63 19.00 -21.00
CA ASN A 163 -1.53 19.17 -19.55
C ASN A 163 -0.75 18.04 -18.84
N ARG A 164 -0.13 17.12 -19.58
CA ARG A 164 0.47 15.91 -19.01
C ARG A 164 1.90 15.70 -19.46
N PHE A 165 2.79 15.51 -18.50
CA PHE A 165 4.12 14.97 -18.70
C PHE A 165 4.08 13.44 -18.65
N ILE A 166 4.64 12.79 -19.66
CA ILE A 166 4.67 11.33 -19.80
C ILE A 166 6.14 10.89 -19.88
N PHE A 167 6.53 9.98 -19.00
CA PHE A 167 7.76 9.20 -19.12
C PHE A 167 7.42 7.72 -19.08
N PHE A 168 7.50 7.05 -20.22
CA PHE A 168 7.05 5.66 -20.36
C PHE A 168 8.10 4.79 -21.05
N THR A 169 8.30 3.58 -20.53
CA THR A 169 9.05 2.53 -21.22
C THR A 169 8.53 1.15 -20.82
N GLU A 170 8.60 0.18 -21.73
CA GLU A 170 8.30 -1.23 -21.44
C GLU A 170 9.53 -2.14 -21.56
N LYS A 171 10.69 -1.59 -21.96
CA LYS A 171 11.89 -2.38 -22.17
C LYS A 171 12.47 -2.84 -20.83
N LYS A 172 12.27 -4.14 -20.54
CA LYS A 172 12.84 -4.80 -19.36
C LYS A 172 14.38 -4.86 -19.36
N THR A 173 15.02 -4.74 -20.53
CA THR A 173 16.49 -4.71 -20.70
C THR A 173 17.11 -3.35 -20.39
N LEU A 174 16.32 -2.39 -19.91
CA LEU A 174 16.78 -1.11 -19.42
C LEU A 174 16.62 -1.04 -17.90
N LYS A 175 17.65 -0.54 -17.23
CA LYS A 175 17.57 -0.09 -15.84
C LYS A 175 17.75 1.42 -15.82
N LEU A 176 16.71 2.15 -15.44
CA LEU A 176 16.67 3.62 -15.50
C LEU A 176 16.62 4.24 -14.10
N ASN A 177 17.64 4.99 -13.72
CA ASN A 177 17.55 5.84 -12.54
C ASN A 177 17.17 7.25 -12.99
N LEU A 178 15.96 7.67 -12.63
CA LEU A 178 15.40 8.95 -13.01
C LEU A 178 15.42 9.90 -11.82
N THR A 179 16.03 11.06 -12.02
CA THR A 179 15.85 12.22 -11.15
C THR A 179 15.02 13.24 -11.91
N VAL A 180 13.74 13.33 -11.56
CA VAL A 180 12.76 14.22 -12.16
C VAL A 180 12.70 15.49 -11.33
N LYS A 181 13.22 16.58 -11.89
CA LYS A 181 13.16 17.92 -11.33
C LYS A 181 11.98 18.65 -11.95
N VAL A 182 11.02 19.02 -11.11
CA VAL A 182 9.75 19.61 -11.54
C VAL A 182 9.58 21.01 -10.96
N PRO A 183 8.86 21.93 -11.61
CA PRO A 183 8.59 23.24 -11.04
C PRO A 183 7.82 23.15 -9.71
N GLU A 184 8.06 24.13 -8.84
CA GLU A 184 7.27 24.34 -7.62
C GLU A 184 5.88 24.88 -7.96
N GLN A 185 4.91 23.98 -8.07
CA GLN A 185 3.49 24.30 -8.35
C GLN A 185 2.57 23.22 -7.77
N LEU A 186 1.26 23.48 -7.82
CA LEU A 186 0.23 22.50 -7.45
C LEU A 186 -0.06 21.57 -8.63
N TYR A 187 0.18 20.27 -8.44
CA TYR A 187 -0.15 19.25 -9.44
C TYR A 187 -1.56 18.70 -9.21
N GLU A 188 -2.25 18.32 -10.28
CA GLU A 188 -3.54 17.63 -10.19
C GLU A 188 -3.30 16.15 -9.91
N ASN A 189 -2.55 15.46 -10.76
CA ASN A 189 -2.26 14.04 -10.60
C ASN A 189 -0.79 13.71 -10.79
N ILE A 190 -0.22 12.96 -9.84
CA ILE A 190 1.11 12.34 -9.99
C ILE A 190 0.94 10.84 -9.90
N LYS A 191 1.25 10.14 -10.99
CA LYS A 191 1.24 8.68 -11.06
C LYS A 191 2.64 8.16 -11.36
N VAL A 192 3.15 7.33 -10.47
CA VAL A 192 4.45 6.69 -10.61
C VAL A 192 4.26 5.20 -10.47
N LYS A 193 4.64 4.46 -11.51
CA LYS A 193 4.56 3.00 -11.56
C LYS A 193 5.93 2.43 -11.86
N LEU A 194 6.45 1.66 -10.92
CA LEU A 194 7.62 0.83 -11.11
C LEU A 194 7.25 -0.64 -11.01
N PHE A 195 8.10 -1.49 -11.58
CA PHE A 195 8.06 -2.92 -11.30
C PHE A 195 9.13 -3.27 -10.27
N ASN A 196 10.37 -2.87 -10.50
CA ASN A 196 11.48 -3.08 -9.60
C ASN A 196 12.23 -1.77 -9.31
N GLY A 197 12.24 -1.41 -8.03
CA GLY A 197 13.11 -0.43 -7.42
C GLY A 197 12.37 0.72 -6.74
N PRO A 198 13.13 1.63 -6.13
CA PRO A 198 12.57 2.60 -5.19
C PRO A 198 11.89 3.78 -5.89
N ILE A 199 10.82 4.26 -5.26
CA ILE A 199 10.15 5.51 -5.62
C ILE A 199 10.39 6.50 -4.48
N ARG A 200 10.89 7.68 -4.81
CA ARG A 200 11.14 8.77 -3.87
C ARG A 200 10.44 10.05 -4.33
N GLY A 201 9.89 10.79 -3.38
CA GLY A 201 9.33 12.12 -3.62
C GLY A 201 9.50 13.04 -2.43
N GLU A 202 9.87 14.30 -2.66
CA GLU A 202 10.09 15.28 -1.59
C GLU A 202 9.40 16.60 -1.92
N ASN A 203 8.82 17.27 -0.92
CA ASN A 203 8.28 18.64 -1.00
C ASN A 203 7.23 18.87 -2.12
N LEU A 204 6.35 17.90 -2.39
CA LEU A 204 5.34 17.99 -3.45
C LEU A 204 3.98 18.47 -2.94
N HIS A 205 3.30 19.28 -3.74
CA HIS A 205 1.91 19.69 -3.54
C HIS A 205 1.07 19.13 -4.68
N VAL A 206 0.10 18.25 -4.36
CA VAL A 206 -0.63 17.49 -5.39
C VAL A 206 -2.05 17.16 -4.95
N GLU A 207 -3.05 17.21 -5.83
CA GLU A 207 -4.40 16.78 -5.45
C GLU A 207 -4.49 15.26 -5.28
N SER A 208 -3.97 14.49 -6.23
CA SER A 208 -3.98 13.02 -6.22
C SER A 208 -2.60 12.42 -6.53
N LEU A 209 -2.01 11.74 -5.56
CA LEU A 209 -0.72 11.06 -5.68
C LEU A 209 -0.89 9.53 -5.67
N LYS A 210 -0.30 8.85 -6.65
CA LYS A 210 -0.34 7.39 -6.74
C LYS A 210 1.04 6.84 -7.06
N ALA A 211 1.64 6.13 -6.11
CA ALA A 211 2.96 5.53 -6.27
C ALA A 211 2.89 4.02 -6.05
N LYS A 212 3.24 3.24 -7.08
CA LYS A 212 3.19 1.77 -7.07
C LYS A 212 4.51 1.17 -7.49
N THR A 213 5.04 0.23 -6.71
CA THR A 213 6.24 -0.56 -7.09
C THR A 213 6.08 -2.01 -6.70
N ALA A 214 6.45 -2.99 -7.53
CA ALA A 214 6.24 -4.39 -7.13
C ALA A 214 7.29 -4.78 -6.09
N ASN A 215 8.54 -4.44 -6.35
CA ASN A 215 9.66 -4.71 -5.44
C ASN A 215 10.47 -3.43 -5.24
N GLY A 216 10.29 -2.75 -4.12
CA GLY A 216 11.01 -1.51 -3.87
C GLY A 216 10.48 -0.71 -2.69
N VAL A 217 11.34 0.17 -2.18
CA VAL A 217 10.98 1.11 -1.12
C VAL A 217 10.22 2.30 -1.72
N VAL A 218 9.10 2.66 -1.12
CA VAL A 218 8.33 3.85 -1.46
C VAL A 218 8.56 4.86 -0.34
N SER A 219 9.26 5.95 -0.62
CA SER A 219 9.67 6.93 0.39
C SER A 219 9.23 8.33 0.00
N PHE A 220 8.35 8.94 0.76
CA PHE A 220 7.91 10.31 0.51
C PHE A 220 8.09 11.18 1.75
N SER A 221 8.54 12.41 1.56
CA SER A 221 8.75 13.38 2.64
C SER A 221 8.13 14.73 2.30
N SER A 222 7.53 15.37 3.31
CA SER A 222 6.99 16.74 3.19
C SER A 222 5.96 16.89 2.06
N ILE A 223 5.07 15.91 1.90
CA ILE A 223 4.04 15.93 0.85
C ILE A 223 2.76 16.55 1.39
N THR A 224 2.12 17.41 0.61
CA THR A 224 0.76 17.88 0.87
C THR A 224 -0.16 17.37 -0.25
N ALA A 225 -1.11 16.49 0.08
CA ALA A 225 -2.06 16.00 -0.92
C ALA A 225 -3.49 15.81 -0.41
N LYS A 226 -4.49 15.94 -1.30
CA LYS A 226 -5.87 15.59 -0.94
C LYS A 226 -6.04 14.08 -0.88
N LYS A 227 -5.55 13.37 -1.89
CA LYS A 227 -5.61 11.90 -1.98
C LYS A 227 -4.22 11.34 -2.23
N ALA A 228 -3.81 10.33 -1.47
CA ALA A 228 -2.56 9.63 -1.69
C ALA A 228 -2.75 8.12 -1.58
N GLU A 229 -2.25 7.38 -2.57
CA GLU A 229 -2.25 5.92 -2.65
C GLU A 229 -0.82 5.40 -2.86
N TYR A 230 -0.31 4.64 -1.89
CA TYR A 230 1.00 4.03 -1.95
C TYR A 230 0.89 2.53 -1.89
N GLU A 231 1.47 1.84 -2.87
CA GLU A 231 1.36 0.40 -2.98
C GLU A 231 2.73 -0.23 -3.24
N THR A 232 3.08 -1.26 -2.48
CA THR A 232 4.24 -2.09 -2.78
C THR A 232 3.98 -3.57 -2.51
N ALA A 233 4.46 -4.49 -3.35
CA ALA A 233 4.31 -5.91 -3.02
C ALA A 233 5.35 -6.32 -1.97
N ASN A 234 6.62 -6.05 -2.27
CA ASN A 234 7.75 -6.34 -1.40
C ASN A 234 8.59 -5.08 -1.21
N GLY A 235 8.42 -4.43 -0.08
CA GLY A 235 9.15 -3.21 0.21
C GLY A 235 8.55 -2.41 1.34
N GLN A 236 9.38 -1.50 1.84
CA GLN A 236 8.98 -0.59 2.90
C GLN A 236 8.26 0.63 2.31
N ILE A 237 7.19 1.08 2.96
CA ILE A 237 6.58 2.38 2.71
C ILE A 237 6.99 3.31 3.86
N LYS A 238 7.67 4.42 3.55
CA LYS A 238 8.08 5.45 4.51
C LYS A 238 7.49 6.78 4.11
N LEU A 239 6.66 7.35 4.97
CA LEU A 239 6.00 8.63 4.73
C LEU A 239 6.27 9.54 5.91
N ALA A 240 7.00 10.63 5.68
CA ALA A 240 7.46 11.52 6.73
C ALA A 240 6.94 12.95 6.53
N ASN A 241 6.54 13.61 7.62
CA ASN A 241 6.10 15.00 7.65
C ASN A 241 5.06 15.36 6.58
N SER A 242 4.15 14.44 6.26
CA SER A 242 3.20 14.62 5.16
C SER A 242 1.79 14.94 5.66
N LYS A 243 1.01 15.67 4.86
CA LYS A 243 -0.38 16.05 5.13
C LYS A 243 -1.32 15.48 4.07
N TYR A 244 -2.32 14.72 4.50
CA TYR A 244 -3.30 14.08 3.62
C TYR A 244 -4.76 14.30 4.08
N GLU A 245 -5.70 14.50 3.15
CA GLU A 245 -7.14 14.38 3.50
C GLU A 245 -7.56 12.90 3.50
N LYS A 246 -7.22 12.18 2.42
CA LYS A 246 -7.43 10.72 2.28
C LYS A 246 -6.14 10.04 1.91
N PHE A 247 -5.77 9.04 2.69
CA PHE A 247 -4.50 8.35 2.58
C PHE A 247 -4.73 6.84 2.59
N ALA A 248 -4.17 6.13 1.62
CA ALA A 248 -4.12 4.68 1.58
C ALA A 248 -2.68 4.20 1.38
N ALA A 249 -2.23 3.27 2.22
CA ALA A 249 -0.93 2.61 2.07
C ALA A 249 -1.08 1.11 2.23
N GLU A 250 -0.63 0.36 1.23
CA GLU A 250 -0.82 -1.08 1.17
C GLU A 250 0.49 -1.81 0.83
N THR A 251 0.81 -2.86 1.59
CA THR A 251 1.94 -3.75 1.27
C THR A 251 1.65 -5.22 1.51
N ILE A 252 2.21 -6.12 0.70
CA ILE A 252 2.13 -7.56 1.01
C ILE A 252 3.22 -7.94 2.00
N SER A 253 4.44 -7.48 1.80
CA SER A 253 5.57 -7.79 2.65
C SER A 253 6.45 -6.56 2.83
N GLY A 254 6.44 -6.02 4.05
CA GLY A 254 7.23 -4.85 4.38
C GLY A 254 6.61 -3.95 5.44
N ILE A 255 7.44 -3.11 6.02
CA ILE A 255 7.02 -2.19 7.08
C ILE A 255 6.31 -0.98 6.44
N ILE A 256 5.26 -0.47 7.09
CA ILE A 256 4.68 0.84 6.75
C ILE A 256 4.94 1.77 7.92
N GLU A 257 5.70 2.84 7.65
CA GLU A 257 5.95 3.94 8.58
C GLU A 257 5.24 5.20 8.06
N PHE A 258 4.29 5.70 8.83
CA PHE A 258 3.61 6.96 8.57
C PHE A 258 3.86 7.94 9.72
N ASP A 259 4.38 9.12 9.40
CA ASP A 259 4.51 10.26 10.31
C ASP A 259 3.93 11.50 9.61
N GLY A 260 2.80 12.01 10.12
CA GLY A 260 2.15 13.15 9.50
C GLY A 260 0.78 13.53 10.07
N VAL A 261 0.08 14.37 9.31
CA VAL A 261 -1.29 14.80 9.57
C VAL A 261 -2.19 14.14 8.54
N VAL A 262 -3.29 13.54 8.98
CA VAL A 262 -4.23 12.86 8.09
C VAL A 262 -5.65 12.96 8.62
N GLU A 263 -6.64 13.19 7.76
CA GLU A 263 -8.06 13.14 8.16
C GLU A 263 -8.60 11.71 8.13
N ARG A 264 -8.38 11.00 7.00
CA ARG A 264 -8.77 9.59 6.83
C ARG A 264 -7.61 8.75 6.31
N ALA A 265 -7.26 7.71 7.05
CA ALA A 265 -6.17 6.80 6.73
C ALA A 265 -6.65 5.35 6.65
N ASP A 266 -6.23 4.64 5.60
CA ASP A 266 -6.39 3.19 5.42
C ASP A 266 -5.01 2.57 5.18
N ILE A 267 -4.50 1.84 6.16
CA ILE A 267 -3.14 1.31 6.15
C ILE A 267 -3.21 -0.20 6.31
N GLN A 268 -2.80 -0.92 5.28
CA GLN A 268 -2.93 -2.37 5.24
C GLN A 268 -1.59 -3.02 4.93
N SER A 269 -1.29 -4.09 5.65
CA SER A 269 -0.19 -4.99 5.34
C SER A 269 -0.67 -6.42 5.36
N PHE A 270 -0.04 -7.33 4.63
CA PHE A 270 -0.24 -8.76 4.85
C PHE A 270 0.80 -9.26 5.87
N ASN A 271 2.08 -9.09 5.55
CA ASN A 271 3.22 -9.51 6.35
C ASN A 271 4.17 -8.34 6.66
N GLY A 272 3.77 -7.50 7.60
CA GLY A 272 4.57 -6.33 7.94
C GLY A 272 4.06 -5.54 9.13
N ASN A 273 5.00 -4.89 9.82
CA ASN A 273 4.70 -4.03 10.95
C ASN A 273 4.18 -2.68 10.45
N LEU A 274 3.18 -2.15 11.15
CA LEU A 274 2.62 -0.83 10.92
C LEU A 274 3.06 0.07 12.07
N MET A 275 3.74 1.17 11.74
CA MET A 275 4.07 2.24 12.69
C MET A 275 3.41 3.52 12.21
N ILE A 276 2.42 3.97 12.96
CA ILE A 276 1.55 5.08 12.56
C ILE A 276 1.66 6.16 13.62
N LYS A 277 2.18 7.33 13.26
CA LYS A 277 2.31 8.49 14.12
C LYS A 277 1.51 9.65 13.54
N VAL A 278 0.39 9.93 14.19
CA VAL A 278 -0.48 11.05 13.82
C VAL A 278 -0.08 12.27 14.66
N LYS A 279 0.16 13.41 14.01
CA LYS A 279 0.66 14.64 14.67
C LYS A 279 -0.42 15.62 15.12
N ASP A 280 -1.66 15.47 14.63
CA ASP A 280 -2.74 16.44 14.85
C ASP A 280 -4.07 15.73 15.17
N HIS A 281 -5.01 16.49 15.73
CA HIS A 281 -6.35 16.05 16.11
C HIS A 281 -7.36 16.08 14.97
N ALA A 282 -6.94 16.48 13.76
CA ALA A 282 -7.77 16.48 12.56
C ALA A 282 -8.11 15.07 12.03
N CYS A 283 -7.53 14.01 12.60
CA CYS A 283 -7.83 12.65 12.19
C CYS A 283 -9.23 12.23 12.63
N GLU A 284 -10.09 11.96 11.65
CA GLU A 284 -11.45 11.47 11.87
C GLU A 284 -11.50 9.94 11.87
N THR A 285 -10.69 9.30 11.03
CA THR A 285 -10.76 7.86 10.84
C THR A 285 -9.38 7.27 10.54
N LEU A 286 -9.01 6.24 11.29
CA LEU A 286 -7.78 5.48 11.09
C LEU A 286 -8.10 3.99 11.03
N TYR A 287 -7.92 3.38 9.87
CA TYR A 287 -7.95 1.94 9.66
C TYR A 287 -6.52 1.41 9.54
N ALA A 288 -6.15 0.48 10.40
CA ALA A 288 -4.87 -0.20 10.38
C ALA A 288 -5.08 -1.70 10.40
N LYS A 289 -4.61 -2.43 9.38
CA LYS A 289 -4.81 -3.88 9.29
C LYS A 289 -3.53 -4.60 8.91
N THR A 290 -3.21 -5.68 9.61
CA THR A 290 -2.11 -6.58 9.22
C THR A 290 -2.47 -8.03 9.46
N THR A 291 -1.92 -8.98 8.71
CA THR A 291 -2.18 -10.41 8.99
C THR A 291 -1.20 -10.90 10.04
N THR A 292 0.10 -10.64 9.86
CA THR A 292 1.14 -11.24 10.70
C THR A 292 2.00 -10.24 11.48
N GLY A 293 1.91 -8.94 11.17
CA GLY A 293 2.74 -7.92 11.80
C GLY A 293 2.14 -7.24 13.03
N ASN A 294 2.96 -6.47 13.71
CA ASN A 294 2.52 -5.65 14.84
C ASN A 294 1.98 -4.31 14.35
N ILE A 295 1.02 -3.75 15.08
CA ILE A 295 0.48 -2.40 14.83
C ILE A 295 0.83 -1.53 16.03
N GLU A 296 1.62 -0.50 15.80
CA GLU A 296 1.92 0.54 16.77
C GLU A 296 1.35 1.88 16.28
N ILE A 297 0.46 2.45 17.09
CA ILE A 297 -0.23 3.71 16.77
C ILE A 297 0.08 4.71 17.86
N LEU A 298 0.68 5.84 17.48
CA LEU A 298 0.96 6.96 18.35
C LEU A 298 0.02 8.10 17.96
N LEU A 299 -0.83 8.49 18.91
CA LEU A 299 -1.75 9.60 18.76
C LEU A 299 -1.30 10.79 19.63
N PRO A 300 -1.72 12.02 19.29
CA PRO A 300 -1.46 13.16 20.16
C PRO A 300 -2.14 12.99 21.53
N GLU A 301 -1.55 13.60 22.58
CA GLU A 301 -2.15 13.60 23.92
C GLU A 301 -3.56 14.20 23.90
N GLU A 302 -4.47 13.74 24.77
CA GLU A 302 -5.87 14.22 24.83
C GLU A 302 -6.73 13.94 23.58
N SER A 303 -6.29 13.01 22.72
CA SER A 303 -7.11 12.57 21.59
C SER A 303 -8.46 12.00 22.05
N ARG A 304 -9.55 12.59 21.54
CA ARG A 304 -10.93 12.13 21.77
C ARG A 304 -11.30 11.08 20.73
N LEU A 305 -11.20 9.81 21.10
CA LEU A 305 -11.41 8.72 20.16
C LEU A 305 -12.26 7.59 20.71
N VAL A 306 -12.82 6.83 19.77
CA VAL A 306 -13.36 5.49 19.98
C VAL A 306 -12.48 4.51 19.21
N GLY A 307 -12.02 3.47 19.88
CA GLY A 307 -11.14 2.46 19.30
C GLY A 307 -11.77 1.07 19.35
N ASP A 308 -11.62 0.31 18.27
CA ASP A 308 -11.91 -1.12 18.18
C ASP A 308 -10.64 -1.84 17.71
N LEU A 309 -10.00 -2.54 18.64
CA LEU A 309 -8.75 -3.27 18.42
C LEU A 309 -9.03 -4.76 18.49
N LYS A 310 -8.58 -5.51 17.48
CA LYS A 310 -8.78 -6.97 17.38
C LYS A 310 -7.48 -7.68 17.06
N SER A 311 -7.17 -8.72 17.83
CA SER A 311 -6.10 -9.64 17.49
C SER A 311 -6.44 -11.08 17.85
N ASN A 312 -6.05 -12.07 17.04
CA ASN A 312 -6.31 -13.48 17.39
C ASN A 312 -5.25 -14.01 18.36
N LEU A 313 -3.97 -13.90 17.99
CA LEU A 313 -2.86 -14.42 18.82
C LEU A 313 -2.05 -13.34 19.54
N GLY A 314 -2.02 -12.12 19.04
CA GLY A 314 -1.20 -11.05 19.60
C GLY A 314 -1.76 -10.48 20.89
N ALA A 315 -0.98 -9.61 21.54
CA ALA A 315 -1.49 -8.80 22.65
C ALA A 315 -2.20 -7.56 22.11
N VAL A 316 -3.25 -7.11 22.80
CA VAL A 316 -3.94 -5.85 22.50
C VAL A 316 -3.83 -4.98 23.74
N SER A 317 -3.33 -3.76 23.59
CA SER A 317 -3.13 -2.85 24.72
C SER A 317 -3.28 -1.38 24.30
N THR A 318 -3.75 -0.58 25.25
CA THR A 318 -3.89 0.87 25.11
C THR A 318 -3.19 1.55 26.27
N LEU A 319 -2.32 2.52 25.99
CA LEU A 319 -1.58 3.31 26.99
C LEU A 319 -2.09 4.75 27.09
N LEU A 320 -3.29 5.00 26.57
CA LEU A 320 -3.97 6.29 26.62
C LEU A 320 -4.47 6.60 28.05
N LYS A 321 -4.54 7.89 28.39
CA LYS A 321 -5.15 8.37 29.64
C LYS A 321 -6.68 8.39 29.52
N ASP A 322 -7.38 8.27 30.65
CA ASP A 322 -8.84 8.40 30.76
C ASP A 322 -9.65 7.48 29.83
N VAL A 323 -9.21 6.22 29.74
CA VAL A 323 -9.84 5.22 28.87
C VAL A 323 -11.03 4.56 29.58
N GLU A 324 -12.22 4.75 29.03
CA GLU A 324 -13.39 3.95 29.36
C GLU A 324 -13.44 2.71 28.47
N ILE A 325 -13.17 1.54 29.05
CA ILE A 325 -13.29 0.26 28.35
C ILE A 325 -14.76 -0.14 28.28
N SER A 326 -15.30 -0.17 27.06
CA SER A 326 -16.70 -0.54 26.82
C SER A 326 -16.89 -2.05 26.58
N TYR A 327 -15.86 -2.70 26.05
CA TYR A 327 -15.84 -4.14 25.82
C TYR A 327 -14.41 -4.64 25.86
N GLU A 328 -14.18 -5.67 26.64
CA GLU A 328 -12.91 -6.39 26.66
C GLU A 328 -13.20 -7.88 26.61
N LYS A 329 -12.60 -8.55 25.64
CA LYS A 329 -12.57 -10.00 25.56
C LYS A 329 -11.12 -10.41 25.41
N SER A 330 -10.62 -11.15 26.38
CA SER A 330 -9.30 -11.76 26.32
C SER A 330 -9.45 -13.27 26.42
N ASP A 331 -9.79 -13.90 25.30
CA ASP A 331 -9.85 -15.36 25.16
C ASP A 331 -8.52 -15.87 24.57
N THR A 332 -8.23 -17.17 24.69
CA THR A 332 -6.99 -17.79 24.18
C THR A 332 -6.86 -17.67 22.66
N ILE A 333 -7.96 -17.42 21.95
CA ILE A 333 -8.08 -17.44 20.49
C ILE A 333 -8.29 -16.05 19.88
N GLN A 334 -8.88 -15.14 20.66
CA GLN A 334 -9.29 -13.84 20.18
C GLN A 334 -9.29 -12.83 21.32
N LYS A 335 -8.54 -11.77 21.12
CA LYS A 335 -8.48 -10.58 21.95
C LYS A 335 -9.15 -9.43 21.22
N GLU A 336 -10.13 -8.83 21.86
CA GLU A 336 -10.85 -7.69 21.33
C GLU A 336 -10.99 -6.66 22.44
N LEU A 337 -10.62 -5.42 22.13
CA LEU A 337 -10.69 -4.29 23.05
C LEU A 337 -11.41 -3.15 22.36
N ARG A 338 -12.57 -2.77 22.89
CA ARG A 338 -13.28 -1.57 22.48
C ARG A 338 -13.30 -0.55 23.60
N PHE A 339 -12.80 0.62 23.30
CA PHE A 339 -12.62 1.66 24.30
C PHE A 339 -13.00 3.02 23.74
N ARG A 340 -13.21 3.98 24.63
CA ARG A 340 -13.42 5.39 24.30
C ARG A 340 -12.69 6.28 25.29
N THR A 341 -12.23 7.44 24.85
CA THR A 341 -11.60 8.45 25.74
C THR A 341 -12.50 9.65 25.97
N SER A 342 -13.59 9.79 25.23
CA SER A 342 -14.56 10.88 25.39
C SER A 342 -15.96 10.46 24.99
N LYS A 343 -16.98 11.18 25.50
CA LYS A 343 -18.39 11.01 25.11
C LYS A 343 -18.67 11.49 23.69
N GLU A 344 -17.89 12.46 23.22
CA GLU A 344 -17.94 13.00 21.86
C GLU A 344 -16.59 12.72 21.16
N PRO A 345 -16.41 11.51 20.60
CA PRO A 345 -15.18 11.16 19.90
C PRO A 345 -15.11 11.91 18.56
N THR A 346 -13.94 12.44 18.24
CA THR A 346 -13.64 13.00 16.92
C THR A 346 -12.93 12.00 16.02
N LEU A 347 -12.21 11.03 16.60
CA LEU A 347 -11.48 10.00 15.89
C LEU A 347 -12.12 8.62 16.08
N THR A 348 -12.29 7.89 14.99
CA THR A 348 -12.65 6.47 15.00
C THR A 348 -11.44 5.64 14.58
N LEU A 349 -10.95 4.80 15.50
CA LEU A 349 -9.79 3.95 15.31
C LEU A 349 -10.20 2.49 15.15
N PHE A 350 -9.74 1.84 14.09
CA PHE A 350 -9.87 0.41 13.88
C PHE A 350 -8.50 -0.20 13.64
N ALA A 351 -8.09 -1.13 14.50
CA ALA A 351 -6.85 -1.88 14.31
C ALA A 351 -7.13 -3.38 14.35
N ASP A 352 -6.69 -4.12 13.34
CA ASP A 352 -6.89 -5.56 13.23
C ASP A 352 -5.57 -6.25 12.86
N SER A 353 -5.09 -7.15 13.72
CA SER A 353 -3.92 -7.97 13.47
C SER A 353 -4.22 -9.42 13.76
N LYS A 354 -4.08 -10.35 12.81
CA LYS A 354 -4.40 -11.75 13.14
C LYS A 354 -3.41 -12.37 14.12
N THR A 355 -2.10 -12.13 13.97
CA THR A 355 -1.10 -12.75 14.88
C THR A 355 -0.19 -11.79 15.61
N GLY A 356 -0.08 -10.54 15.15
CA GLY A 356 0.76 -9.55 15.81
C GLY A 356 0.02 -8.78 16.89
N SER A 357 0.81 -8.09 17.71
CA SER A 357 0.31 -7.28 18.80
C SER A 357 -0.10 -5.90 18.32
N ILE A 358 -1.12 -5.34 18.98
CA ILE A 358 -1.63 -4.00 18.73
C ILE A 358 -1.39 -3.16 19.98
N VAL A 359 -0.68 -2.05 19.80
CA VAL A 359 -0.41 -1.09 20.86
C VAL A 359 -0.82 0.30 20.39
N VAL A 360 -1.71 0.93 21.14
CA VAL A 360 -2.10 2.33 20.93
C VAL A 360 -1.54 3.16 22.08
N LYS A 361 -0.80 4.21 21.76
CA LYS A 361 -0.11 5.09 22.70
C LYS A 361 -0.60 6.52 22.60
#